data_AF-A0A7S3B2K7-F1
#
_entry.id   AF-A0A7S3B2K7-F1
#
_cell.length_a   1.000
_cell.length_b   1.000
_cell.length_c   1.000
_cell.angle_alpha   90.00
_cell.angle_beta   90.00
_cell.angle_gamma   90.00
#
_symmetry.space_group_name_H-M   'P 1'
#
loop_
_entity.id
_entity.type
_entity.pdbx_description
1 polymer ?
#
loop_
_entity_poly.entity_id
_entity_poly.type
_entity_poly.pdbx_seq_one_letter_code
_entity_poly.pdbx_strand_id
1 'polypeptide(L)'
;DDHEVGTFDRFASIRSNLALALRRCQKELSKQMTCSRCAALLIRPARFISCRHVMCELCVEQTVRYFNECPMCFKPLTKKSAMGDPFQDRSHERVMKLKLSTLTTMPPSVTSEIPKLE
;
A
#
# COMPACT_ATOMS: atom_id res chain seq x y z
N ASP A 1 9.50 8.62 53.76
CA ASP A 1 8.51 9.22 52.84
C ASP A 1 8.59 8.49 51.52
N ASP A 2 7.76 7.45 51.39
CA ASP A 2 7.81 6.52 50.27
C ASP A 2 6.46 6.48 49.54
N HIS A 3 6.56 6.34 48.21
CA HIS A 3 5.51 6.01 47.23
C HIS A 3 4.83 7.15 46.45
N GLU A 4 5.52 7.67 45.44
CA GLU A 4 4.88 8.07 44.18
C GLU A 4 5.71 7.60 42.97
N VAL A 5 5.65 6.32 42.64
CA VAL A 5 6.17 5.78 41.37
C VAL A 5 5.14 4.80 40.84
N GLY A 6 4.51 5.08 39.69
CA GLY A 6 3.87 3.97 38.97
C GLY A 6 2.74 4.25 37.98
N THR A 7 2.25 5.47 37.78
CA THR A 7 1.07 5.72 36.91
C THR A 7 1.39 6.44 35.58
N PHE A 8 2.51 7.14 35.47
CA PHE A 8 2.87 7.90 34.26
C PHE A 8 3.41 7.06 33.09
N ASP A 9 3.86 5.83 33.32
CA ASP A 9 4.56 5.02 32.33
C ASP A 9 3.63 4.13 31.46
N ARG A 10 2.47 3.73 32.00
CA ARG A 10 1.52 2.87 31.27
C ARG A 10 0.98 3.54 30.01
N PHE A 11 0.61 4.82 30.10
CA PHE A 11 0.12 5.58 28.95
C PHE A 11 1.24 5.87 27.94
N ALA A 12 2.49 6.08 28.40
CA ALA A 12 3.63 6.23 27.51
C ALA A 12 3.89 4.96 26.69
N SER A 13 3.86 3.80 27.35
CA SER A 13 3.98 2.49 26.70
C SER A 13 2.85 2.23 25.70
N ILE A 14 1.60 2.54 26.04
CA ILE A 14 0.45 2.40 25.12
C ILE A 14 0.63 3.30 23.89
N ARG A 15 1.00 4.58 24.07
CA ARG A 15 1.25 5.51 22.96
C ARG A 15 2.38 5.03 22.05
N SER A 16 3.48 4.54 22.64
CA SER A 16 4.63 4.01 21.89
C SER A 16 4.23 2.81 21.02
N ASN A 17 3.50 1.86 21.60
CA ASN A 17 3.01 0.68 20.91
C ASN A 17 2.02 1.03 19.77
N LEU A 18 1.10 1.96 20.04
CA LEU A 18 0.16 2.44 19.02
C LEU A 18 0.91 3.14 17.86
N ALA A 19 1.87 4.01 18.16
CA ALA A 19 2.67 4.68 17.15
C ALA A 19 3.46 3.68 16.28
N LEU A 20 4.00 2.61 16.88
CA LEU A 20 4.68 1.54 16.16
C LEU A 20 3.70 0.75 15.26
N ALA A 21 2.52 0.42 15.77
CA ALA A 21 1.48 -0.27 15.02
C ALA A 21 1.01 0.56 13.81
N LEU A 22 0.77 1.86 14.01
CA LEU A 22 0.38 2.79 12.94
C LEU A 22 1.46 2.90 11.87
N ARG A 23 2.75 3.03 12.26
CA ARG A 23 3.87 3.05 11.30
C ARG A 23 3.97 1.77 10.48
N ARG A 24 3.76 0.60 11.10
CA ARG A 24 3.72 -0.69 10.39
C ARG A 24 2.57 -0.75 9.39
N CYS A 25 1.38 -0.33 9.81
CA CYS A 25 0.19 -0.26 8.96
C CYS A 25 0.41 0.67 7.77
N GLN A 26 0.93 1.89 8.01
CA GLN A 26 1.25 2.85 6.96
C GLN A 26 2.26 2.28 5.97
N LYS A 27 3.36 1.66 6.45
CA LYS A 27 4.36 1.06 5.57
C LYS A 27 3.78 -0.05 4.69
N GLU A 28 2.91 -0.87 5.25
CA GLU A 28 2.25 -1.95 4.50
C GLU A 28 1.25 -1.40 3.47
N LEU A 29 0.47 -0.38 3.84
CA LEU A 29 -0.44 0.30 2.93
C LEU A 29 0.34 0.97 1.79
N SER A 30 1.43 1.68 2.09
CA SER A 30 2.27 2.31 1.07
C SER A 30 2.77 1.29 0.04
N LYS A 31 3.25 0.11 0.48
CA LYS A 31 3.67 -0.96 -0.46
C LYS A 31 2.55 -1.49 -1.34
N GLN A 32 1.33 -1.54 -0.82
CA GLN A 32 0.16 -2.02 -1.56
C GLN A 32 -0.37 -0.99 -2.56
N MET A 33 -0.06 0.30 -2.35
CA MET A 33 -0.58 1.41 -3.15
C MET A 33 0.45 2.03 -4.11
N THR A 34 1.73 1.65 -4.01
CA THR A 34 2.79 2.15 -4.88
C THR A 34 3.18 1.16 -5.98
N CYS A 35 3.53 1.71 -7.14
CA CYS A 35 4.03 0.95 -8.27
C CYS A 35 5.43 0.43 -7.98
N SER A 36 5.65 -0.87 -8.21
CA SER A 36 6.96 -1.48 -7.99
C SER A 36 8.05 -0.89 -8.89
N ARG A 37 7.70 -0.30 -10.03
CA ARG A 37 8.65 0.26 -11.02
C ARG A 37 8.90 1.75 -10.85
N CYS A 38 7.86 2.57 -10.77
CA CYS A 38 8.01 4.03 -10.71
C CYS A 38 7.90 4.61 -9.29
N ALA A 39 7.64 3.78 -8.27
CA ALA A 39 7.45 4.17 -6.87
C ALA A 39 6.32 5.20 -6.60
N ALA A 40 5.59 5.64 -7.63
CA ALA A 40 4.42 6.51 -7.52
C ALA A 40 3.16 5.70 -7.17
N LEU A 41 2.07 6.40 -6.82
CA LEU A 41 0.77 5.78 -6.59
C LEU A 41 0.30 4.99 -7.83
N LEU A 42 -0.31 3.84 -7.57
CA LEU A 42 -0.81 2.95 -8.60
C LEU A 42 -1.98 3.57 -9.38
N ILE A 43 -1.78 3.80 -10.68
CA ILE A 43 -2.82 4.19 -11.62
C ILE A 43 -3.16 2.96 -12.48
N ARG A 44 -4.41 2.49 -12.40
CA ARG A 44 -4.89 1.25 -13.05
C ARG A 44 -3.93 0.08 -12.76
N PRO A 45 -3.88 -0.41 -11.51
CA PRO A 45 -2.90 -1.40 -11.09
C PRO A 45 -3.04 -2.70 -11.88
N ALA A 46 -1.91 -3.19 -12.41
CA ALA A 46 -1.77 -4.51 -12.98
C ALA A 46 -0.90 -5.36 -12.05
N ARG A 47 -1.46 -6.49 -11.59
CA ARG A 47 -0.75 -7.46 -10.77
C ARG A 47 -0.44 -8.72 -11.56
N PHE A 48 0.82 -9.11 -11.60
CA PHE A 48 1.26 -10.29 -12.33
C PHE A 48 0.96 -11.56 -11.52
N ILE A 49 0.47 -12.59 -12.20
CA ILE A 49 0.10 -13.86 -11.54
C ILE A 49 1.35 -14.61 -11.04
N SER A 50 2.44 -14.62 -11.81
CA SER A 50 3.64 -15.42 -11.54
C SER A 50 4.47 -14.92 -10.35
N CYS A 51 4.52 -13.60 -10.12
CA CYS A 51 5.36 -13.00 -9.09
C CYS A 51 4.64 -12.05 -8.15
N ARG A 52 3.35 -11.76 -8.39
CA ARG A 52 2.49 -10.87 -7.60
C ARG A 52 2.96 -9.42 -7.48
N HIS A 53 4.01 -9.01 -8.19
CA HIS A 53 4.37 -7.60 -8.31
C HIS A 53 3.23 -6.80 -8.93
N VAL A 54 3.03 -5.58 -8.43
CA VAL A 54 1.98 -4.66 -8.86
C VAL A 54 2.62 -3.43 -9.48
N MET A 55 2.15 -3.07 -10.67
CA MET A 55 2.64 -1.94 -11.44
C MET A 55 1.49 -1.12 -12.01
N CYS A 56 1.75 0.15 -12.34
CA CYS A 56 0.83 0.93 -13.15
C CYS A 56 0.74 0.34 -14.56
N GLU A 57 -0.43 0.42 -15.18
CA GLU A 57 -0.65 -0.07 -16.54
C GLU A 57 0.34 0.55 -17.55
N LEU A 58 0.64 1.85 -17.44
CA LEU A 58 1.63 2.51 -18.30
C LEU A 58 3.03 1.91 -18.15
N CYS A 59 3.44 1.59 -16.92
CA CYS A 59 4.73 0.96 -16.68
C CYS A 59 4.78 -0.47 -17.25
N VAL A 60 3.65 -1.18 -17.22
CA VAL A 60 3.49 -2.48 -17.88
C VAL A 60 3.65 -2.33 -19.38
N GLU A 61 2.88 -1.44 -20.02
CA GLU A 61 2.93 -1.26 -21.47
C GLU A 61 4.33 -0.92 -21.99
N GLN A 62 5.09 -0.10 -21.24
CA GLN A 62 6.46 0.28 -21.60
C GLN A 62 7.47 -0.86 -21.47
N THR A 63 7.35 -1.69 -20.42
CA THR A 63 8.41 -2.66 -20.06
C THR A 63 8.11 -4.07 -20.50
N VAL A 64 6.85 -4.48 -20.45
CA VAL A 64 6.44 -5.88 -20.63
C VAL A 64 6.20 -6.21 -22.09
N ARG A 65 5.65 -5.27 -22.88
CA ARG A 65 5.28 -5.53 -24.28
C ARG A 65 6.42 -6.15 -25.09
N TYR A 66 7.66 -5.81 -24.75
CA TYR A 66 8.84 -6.26 -25.47
C TYR A 66 9.46 -7.56 -24.91
N PHE A 67 9.47 -7.75 -23.59
CA PHE A 67 10.24 -8.82 -22.95
C PHE A 67 9.39 -9.98 -22.40
N ASN A 68 8.07 -9.82 -22.24
CA ASN A 68 7.19 -10.82 -21.59
C ASN A 68 7.70 -11.30 -20.22
N GLU A 69 8.44 -10.46 -19.50
CA GLU A 69 9.05 -10.74 -18.20
C GLU A 69 8.75 -9.63 -17.20
N CYS A 70 8.75 -9.96 -15.91
CA CYS A 70 8.58 -8.97 -14.86
C CYS A 70 9.83 -8.09 -14.77
N PRO A 71 9.75 -6.75 -14.88
CA PRO A 71 10.92 -5.88 -14.80
C PRO A 71 11.52 -5.77 -13.38
N MET A 72 10.88 -6.38 -12.38
CA MET A 72 11.36 -6.38 -10.98
C MET A 72 12.12 -7.66 -10.62
N CYS A 73 11.73 -8.81 -11.18
CA CYS A 73 12.31 -10.10 -10.82
C CYS A 73 12.65 -11.00 -12.01
N PHE A 74 12.46 -10.51 -13.24
CA PHE A 74 12.77 -11.19 -14.50
C PHE A 74 12.08 -12.55 -14.68
N LYS A 75 11.04 -12.83 -13.89
CA LYS A 75 10.23 -14.03 -14.07
C LYS A 75 9.37 -13.89 -15.33
N PRO A 76 9.30 -14.94 -16.17
CA PRO A 76 8.46 -14.93 -17.35
C PRO A 76 6.98 -14.82 -16.97
N LEU A 77 6.25 -14.09 -17.79
CA LEU A 77 4.85 -13.79 -17.59
C LEU A 77 4.05 -14.74 -18.48
N THR A 78 3.82 -15.96 -17.96
CA THR A 78 3.20 -17.05 -18.70
C THR A 78 1.76 -16.71 -19.08
N LYS A 79 1.46 -16.72 -20.38
CA LYS A 79 0.11 -16.51 -20.92
C LYS A 79 -0.79 -17.71 -20.62
N LYS A 80 -1.42 -17.76 -19.44
CA LYS A 80 -2.39 -18.83 -19.13
C LYS A 80 -3.67 -18.27 -18.48
N SER A 81 -4.53 -17.70 -19.31
CA SER A 81 -5.98 -17.89 -19.19
C SER A 81 -6.58 -18.01 -20.60
N ALA A 82 -7.51 -18.94 -20.79
CA ALA A 82 -8.22 -19.17 -22.05
C ALA A 82 -9.28 -18.09 -22.35
N MET A 83 -9.37 -17.04 -21.51
CA MET A 83 -10.36 -15.97 -21.59
C MET A 83 -9.69 -14.66 -21.17
N GLY A 84 -9.31 -13.86 -22.17
CA GLY A 84 -9.12 -12.40 -22.07
C GLY A 84 -8.08 -11.89 -21.07
N ASP A 85 -6.91 -11.53 -21.61
CA ASP A 85 -5.80 -10.80 -21.00
C ASP A 85 -4.99 -11.54 -19.90
N PRO A 86 -3.91 -12.25 -20.28
CA PRO A 86 -3.13 -13.11 -19.38
C PRO A 86 -2.31 -12.38 -18.30
N PHE A 87 -2.43 -11.06 -18.25
CA PHE A 87 -1.45 -10.22 -17.57
C PHE A 87 -1.94 -9.64 -16.25
N GLN A 88 -3.25 -9.50 -16.11
CA GLN A 88 -3.85 -8.67 -15.07
C GLN A 88 -4.82 -9.47 -14.22
N ASP A 89 -4.46 -9.62 -12.94
CA ASP A 89 -5.37 -10.18 -11.96
C ASP A 89 -6.54 -9.21 -11.66
N ARG A 90 -7.68 -9.41 -12.32
CA ARG A 90 -8.91 -8.61 -12.11
C ARG A 90 -9.46 -8.70 -10.68
N SER A 91 -9.10 -9.73 -9.91
CA SER A 91 -9.51 -9.83 -8.50
C SER A 91 -8.81 -8.80 -7.62
N HIS A 92 -7.56 -8.45 -7.95
CA HIS A 92 -6.79 -7.43 -7.26
C HIS A 92 -7.42 -6.04 -7.38
N GLU A 93 -7.92 -5.71 -8.56
CA GLU A 93 -8.59 -4.43 -8.81
C GLU A 93 -9.84 -4.25 -7.92
N ARG A 94 -10.66 -5.30 -7.76
CA ARG A 94 -11.85 -5.26 -6.89
C ARG A 94 -11.48 -5.02 -5.42
N VAL A 95 -10.46 -5.71 -4.92
CA VAL A 95 -10.01 -5.55 -3.52
C VAL A 95 -9.50 -4.14 -3.27
N MET A 96 -8.75 -3.56 -4.20
CA MET A 96 -8.26 -2.18 -4.07
C MET A 96 -9.41 -1.16 -4.10
N LYS A 97 -10.41 -1.36 -4.96
CA LYS A 97 -11.62 -0.50 -5.00
C LYS A 97 -12.43 -0.56 -3.70
N LEU A 98 -12.57 -1.75 -3.10
CA LEU A 98 -13.27 -1.94 -1.81
C LEU A 98 -12.54 -1.25 -0.63
N LYS A 99 -11.20 -1.26 -0.65
CA LYS A 99 -10.41 -0.59 0.40
C LYS A 99 -10.53 0.94 0.32
N LEU A 100 -10.62 1.52 -0.88
CA LEU A 100 -10.73 2.98 -1.05
C LEU A 100 -12.07 3.53 -0.55
N SER A 101 -13.20 2.86 -0.85
CA SER A 101 -14.53 3.29 -0.38
C SER A 101 -14.68 3.25 1.15
N THR A 102 -13.89 2.41 1.81
CA THR A 102 -13.84 2.29 3.27
C THR A 102 -13.04 3.44 3.92
N LEU A 103 -12.08 4.03 3.21
CA LEU A 103 -11.31 5.19 3.71
C LEU A 103 -12.07 6.51 3.54
N THR A 104 -12.98 6.60 2.56
CA THR A 104 -13.81 7.79 2.31
C THR A 104 -15.00 7.92 3.26
N THR A 105 -15.24 6.94 4.12
CA THR A 105 -16.41 6.90 5.02
C THR A 105 -16.13 7.35 6.46
N MET A 106 -14.93 7.87 6.75
CA MET A 106 -14.68 8.59 8.02
C MET A 106 -14.89 10.10 7.87
N PRO A 107 -15.59 10.77 8.81
CA PRO A 107 -15.72 12.22 8.77
C PRO A 107 -14.33 12.87 8.98
N PRO A 108 -13.98 13.94 8.26
CA PRO A 108 -12.79 14.71 8.55
C PRO A 108 -13.07 15.58 9.79
N SER A 109 -12.60 15.17 10.96
CA SER A 109 -12.61 16.03 12.14
C SER A 109 -11.38 15.79 13.02
N VAL A 110 -10.23 16.31 12.58
CA VAL A 110 -9.22 16.90 13.48
C VAL A 110 -8.58 18.07 12.74
N THR A 111 -9.11 19.28 12.95
CA THR A 111 -8.37 20.52 12.67
C THR A 111 -7.33 20.67 13.78
N SER A 112 -6.10 20.19 13.54
CA SER A 112 -4.96 20.62 14.34
C SER A 112 -4.55 21.99 13.84
N GLU A 113 -4.94 23.05 14.56
CA GLU A 113 -4.35 24.37 14.40
C GLU A 113 -2.83 24.24 14.58
N ILE A 114 -2.09 24.65 13.54
CA ILE A 114 -0.63 24.72 13.59
C ILE A 114 -0.29 25.94 14.46
N PRO A 115 0.43 25.80 15.59
CA PRO A 115 0.89 26.96 16.33
C PRO A 115 1.87 27.74 15.45
N LYS A 116 1.56 29.02 15.19
CA LYS A 116 2.52 29.95 14.60
C LYS A 116 3.71 30.08 15.55
N LEU A 117 4.92 29.82 15.05
CA LEU A 117 6.14 30.30 15.69
C LEU A 117 6.19 31.82 15.51
N GLU A 118 6.16 32.56 16.61
CA GLU A 118 6.73 33.90 16.72
C GLU A 118 8.03 33.82 17.51
#